data_AF-A0A132NJH4-F1
#
_entry.id   AF-A0A132NJH4-F1
#
_cell.length_a   1.000
_cell.length_b   1.000
_cell.length_c   1.000
_cell.angle_alpha   90.00
_cell.angle_beta   90.00
_cell.angle_gamma   90.00
#
_symmetry.space_group_name_H-M   'P 1'
#
loop_
_entity.id
_entity.type
_entity.pdbx_description
1 polymer ?
#
loop_
_entity_poly.entity_id
_entity_poly.type
_entity_poly.pdbx_seq_one_letter_code
_entity_poly.pdbx_strand_id
1 'polypeptide(L)'
;QIEAARRRLATGRPIRLSELKDLDRHEFSLFLRLLGEALAAGPPGPDGRIRALSADGTFEITLVPLTDGRIAVITTDDGVLRGPDHEITIVDRTEETPSPAEFAAGAGR
;
A
#
# COMPACT_ATOMS: atom_id res chain seq x y z
N GLN A 1 0.96 13.84 -12.38
CA GLN A 1 -0.11 13.64 -11.38
C GLN A 1 0.02 12.32 -10.63
N ILE A 2 0.05 11.14 -11.28
CA ILE A 2 0.24 9.85 -10.59
C ILE A 2 1.61 9.70 -9.90
N GLU A 3 2.68 10.27 -10.46
CA GLU A 3 4.02 10.20 -9.85
C GLU A 3 4.16 10.96 -8.52
N ALA A 4 3.47 12.10 -8.36
CA ALA A 4 3.50 12.87 -7.12
C ALA A 4 2.80 12.10 -6.00
N ALA A 5 1.64 11.50 -6.33
CA ALA A 5 0.91 10.59 -5.48
C ALA A 5 1.76 9.40 -5.01
N ARG A 6 2.45 8.78 -5.98
CA ARG A 6 3.39 7.68 -5.79
C ARG A 6 4.51 8.05 -4.82
N ARG A 7 5.16 9.20 -4.97
CA ARG A 7 6.25 9.64 -4.05
C ARG A 7 5.75 9.95 -2.65
N ARG A 8 4.52 10.43 -2.51
CA ARG A 8 3.93 10.79 -1.21
C ARG A 8 3.42 9.58 -0.44
N LEU A 9 2.93 8.56 -1.15
CA LEU A 9 2.46 7.30 -0.57
C LEU A 9 3.62 6.32 -0.35
N ALA A 10 4.51 6.15 -1.33
CA ALA A 10 5.68 5.27 -1.26
C ALA A 10 6.85 5.93 -0.51
N THR A 11 6.56 6.41 0.69
CA THR A 11 7.60 6.92 1.60
C THR A 11 8.49 5.81 2.15
N GLY A 12 8.10 4.53 1.99
CA GLY A 12 8.77 3.38 2.57
C GLY A 12 8.73 3.37 4.11
N ARG A 13 7.95 4.28 4.71
CA ARG A 13 7.83 4.44 6.15
C ARG A 13 6.43 4.05 6.59
N PRO A 14 6.30 3.42 7.77
CA PRO A 14 5.00 3.19 8.37
C PRO A 14 4.34 4.52 8.72
N ILE A 15 3.12 4.70 8.22
CA ILE A 15 2.25 5.85 8.53
C ILE A 15 0.90 5.34 9.01
N ARG A 16 0.28 6.04 9.97
CA ARG A 16 -1.07 5.68 10.43
C ARG A 16 -2.10 6.16 9.43
N LEU A 17 -3.13 5.34 9.18
CA LEU A 17 -4.31 5.76 8.42
C LEU A 17 -4.90 7.08 8.94
N SER A 18 -4.92 7.26 10.27
CA SER A 18 -5.42 8.50 10.88
C SER A 18 -4.59 9.76 10.59
N GLU A 19 -3.32 9.58 10.17
CA GLU A 19 -2.41 10.67 9.80
C GLU A 19 -2.40 10.97 8.30
N LEU A 20 -2.93 10.06 7.48
CA LEU A 20 -3.21 10.29 6.07
C LEU A 20 -4.38 11.28 5.93
N LYS A 21 -4.05 12.57 5.99
CA LYS A 21 -4.97 13.69 5.74
C LYS A 21 -4.64 14.33 4.40
N ASP A 22 -5.67 14.88 3.74
CA ASP A 22 -5.54 15.66 2.51
C ASP A 22 -4.93 14.90 1.33
N LEU A 23 -5.45 13.70 1.04
CA LEU A 23 -5.15 12.98 -0.19
C LEU A 23 -5.91 13.62 -1.36
N ASP A 24 -5.23 13.86 -2.48
CA ASP A 24 -5.90 14.29 -3.69
C ASP A 24 -6.72 13.14 -4.32
N ARG A 25 -7.64 13.46 -5.24
CA ARG A 25 -8.47 12.47 -5.96
C ARG A 25 -7.66 11.29 -6.54
N HIS A 26 -6.50 11.56 -7.13
CA HIS A 26 -5.68 10.51 -7.74
C HIS A 26 -4.95 9.67 -6.69
N GLU A 27 -4.35 10.31 -5.68
CA GLU A 27 -3.77 9.64 -4.50
C GLU A 27 -4.79 8.70 -3.85
N PHE A 28 -6.00 9.20 -3.61
CA PHE A 28 -7.05 8.45 -2.94
C PHE A 28 -7.55 7.27 -3.78
N SER A 29 -7.77 7.46 -5.07
CA SER A 29 -8.20 6.36 -5.95
C SER A 29 -7.15 5.25 -6.03
N LEU A 30 -5.85 5.60 -6.10
CA LEU A 30 -4.77 4.62 -6.06
C LEU A 30 -4.71 3.91 -4.71
N PHE A 31 -4.81 4.68 -3.62
CA PHE A 31 -4.82 4.16 -2.26
C PHE A 31 -5.97 3.17 -2.02
N LEU A 32 -7.19 3.50 -2.42
CA LEU A 32 -8.34 2.60 -2.31
C LEU A 32 -8.16 1.31 -3.10
N ARG A 33 -7.52 1.37 -4.27
CA ARG A 33 -7.19 0.17 -5.06
C ARG A 33 -6.24 -0.74 -4.29
N LEU A 34 -5.12 -0.19 -3.78
CA LEU A 34 -4.14 -0.93 -3.00
C LEU A 34 -4.74 -1.49 -1.70
N LEU A 35 -5.54 -0.69 -1.01
CA LEU A 35 -6.24 -1.09 0.20
C LEU A 35 -7.23 -2.23 -0.09
N GLY A 36 -7.98 -2.14 -1.19
CA GLY A 36 -8.88 -3.20 -1.64
C GLY A 36 -8.15 -4.51 -1.94
N GLU A 37 -7.00 -4.43 -2.63
CA GLU A 37 -6.14 -5.59 -2.91
C GLU A 37 -5.60 -6.21 -1.61
N ALA A 38 -5.20 -5.39 -0.64
CA ALA A 38 -4.75 -5.87 0.65
C ALA A 38 -5.85 -6.53 1.49
N LEU A 39 -7.03 -5.92 1.55
CA LEU A 39 -8.17 -6.52 2.24
C LEU A 39 -8.66 -7.79 1.53
N ALA A 40 -8.52 -7.87 0.21
CA ALA A 40 -8.83 -9.07 -0.57
C ALA A 40 -7.79 -10.19 -0.40
N ALA A 41 -6.54 -9.86 -0.05
CA ALA A 41 -5.50 -10.85 0.26
C ALA A 41 -5.86 -11.72 1.47
N GLY A 42 -6.79 -11.26 2.31
CA GLY A 42 -7.40 -12.05 3.38
C GLY A 42 -7.02 -11.57 4.79
N PRO A 43 -7.30 -12.39 5.81
CA PRO A 43 -7.03 -12.01 7.19
C PRO A 43 -5.53 -11.82 7.44
N PRO A 44 -5.16 -11.05 8.49
CA PRO A 44 -3.75 -10.88 8.86
C PRO A 44 -3.07 -12.24 9.06
N GLY A 45 -1.84 -12.34 8.57
CA GLY A 45 -1.01 -13.52 8.74
C GLY A 45 -0.61 -13.76 10.21
N PRO A 46 0.24 -14.77 10.49
CA PRO A 46 0.66 -15.10 11.85
C PRO A 46 1.37 -13.93 12.57
N ASP A 47 2.00 -13.02 11.81
CA ASP A 47 2.63 -11.80 12.35
C ASP A 47 1.65 -10.68 12.66
N GLY A 48 0.35 -10.91 12.45
CA GLY A 48 -0.70 -9.88 12.58
C GLY A 48 -0.70 -8.85 11.46
N ARG A 49 0.02 -9.09 10.35
CA ARG A 49 0.15 -8.14 9.23
C ARG A 49 -0.52 -8.69 7.98
N ILE A 50 -1.16 -7.81 7.22
CA ILE A 50 -1.71 -8.09 5.90
C ILE A 50 -0.73 -7.51 4.89
N ARG A 51 -0.29 -8.32 3.92
CA ARG A 51 0.58 -7.86 2.83
C ARG A 51 -0.11 -8.12 1.51
N ALA A 52 -0.08 -7.13 0.63
CA ALA A 52 -0.50 -7.32 -0.74
C ALA A 52 0.46 -6.64 -1.70
N LEU A 53 0.55 -7.23 -2.87
CA LEU A 53 1.25 -6.67 -4.00
C LEU A 53 0.24 -5.99 -4.91
N SER A 54 0.59 -4.82 -5.44
CA SER A 54 -0.27 -4.20 -6.43
C SER A 54 -0.40 -5.06 -7.67
N ALA A 55 -1.52 -5.00 -8.38
CA ALA A 55 -1.73 -5.76 -9.61
C ALA A 55 -0.66 -5.54 -10.69
N ASP A 56 0.06 -4.41 -10.67
CA ASP A 56 1.16 -4.11 -11.59
C ASP A 56 2.54 -4.59 -11.08
N GLY A 57 2.60 -5.16 -9.87
CA GLY A 57 3.83 -5.63 -9.23
C GLY A 57 4.75 -4.51 -8.75
N THR A 58 4.33 -3.25 -8.87
CA THR A 58 5.21 -2.11 -8.66
C THR A 58 5.21 -1.58 -7.24
N PHE A 59 4.19 -1.92 -6.45
CA PHE A 59 4.09 -1.54 -5.04
C PHE A 59 3.79 -2.73 -4.17
N GLU A 60 4.42 -2.75 -3.01
CA GLU A 60 4.01 -3.59 -1.89
C GLU A 60 3.31 -2.73 -0.84
N ILE A 61 2.12 -3.13 -0.42
CA ILE A 61 1.39 -2.52 0.68
C ILE A 61 1.35 -3.49 1.86
N THR A 62 1.80 -3.03 3.02
CA THR A 62 1.68 -3.74 4.29
C THR A 62 0.73 -2.99 5.19
N LEU A 63 -0.29 -3.67 5.71
CA LEU A 63 -1.19 -3.17 6.73
C LEU A 63 -0.96 -3.91 8.04
N VAL A 64 -0.88 -3.13 9.11
CA VAL A 64 -0.83 -3.64 10.48
C VAL A 64 -2.03 -3.06 11.23
N PRO A 65 -3.04 -3.87 11.58
CA PRO A 65 -4.15 -3.41 12.40
C PRO A 65 -3.65 -2.96 13.78
N LEU A 66 -4.04 -1.76 14.20
CA LEU A 66 -3.81 -1.31 15.57
C LEU A 66 -4.95 -1.80 16.46
N THR A 67 -4.61 -2.48 17.54
CA THR A 67 -5.57 -2.96 18.55
C THR A 67 -6.05 -1.84 19.49
N ASP A 68 -5.66 -0.58 19.25
CA ASP A 68 -6.06 0.60 20.03
C ASP A 68 -7.55 0.96 19.90
N GLY A 69 -8.31 0.29 19.02
CA GLY A 69 -9.74 0.54 18.82
C GLY A 69 -10.08 1.92 18.22
N ARG A 70 -9.06 2.66 17.78
CA ARG A 70 -9.23 3.95 17.11
C ARG A 70 -9.82 3.73 15.72
N ILE A 71 -10.64 4.67 15.28
CA ILE A 71 -11.19 4.71 13.93
C ILE A 71 -10.43 5.78 13.16
N ALA A 72 -9.75 5.37 12.10
CA ALA A 72 -9.20 6.31 11.14
C ALA A 72 -10.31 6.88 10.26
N VAL A 73 -10.21 8.19 10.00
CA VAL A 73 -11.13 8.91 9.13
C VAL A 73 -10.31 9.69 8.12
N ILE A 74 -10.39 9.27 6.87
CA ILE A 74 -9.73 9.93 5.74
C ILE A 74 -10.84 10.60 4.93
N THR A 75 -10.78 11.92 4.81
CA THR A 75 -11.72 12.72 4.02
C THR A 75 -11.06 13.12 2.72
N THR A 76 -11.73 12.89 1.60
CA THR A 76 -11.28 13.26 0.26
C THR A 76 -12.44 13.84 -0.55
N ASP A 77 -12.13 14.48 -1.67
CA ASP A 77 -13.15 15.08 -2.56
C ASP A 77 -14.15 14.06 -3.11
N ASP A 78 -13.78 12.77 -3.12
CA ASP A 78 -14.62 11.67 -3.60
C ASP A 78 -15.40 10.95 -2.49
N GLY A 79 -15.14 11.27 -1.22
CA GLY A 79 -15.88 10.72 -0.09
C GLY A 79 -15.06 10.61 1.20
N VAL A 80 -15.58 9.84 2.14
CA VAL A 80 -14.93 9.62 3.44
C VAL A 80 -14.71 8.14 3.65
N LEU A 81 -13.45 7.73 3.79
CA LEU A 81 -13.09 6.39 4.22
C LEU A 81 -13.02 6.34 5.74
N ARG A 82 -13.74 5.38 6.35
CA ARG A 82 -13.76 5.15 7.79
C ARG A 82 -13.49 3.68 8.07
N GLY A 83 -12.57 3.39 8.98
CA GLY A 83 -12.25 2.03 9.37
C GLY A 83 -11.39 1.99 10.62
N PRO A 84 -11.09 0.80 11.16
CA PRO A 84 -10.13 0.69 12.25
C PRO A 84 -8.80 1.35 11.85
N ASP A 85 -8.09 1.91 12.82
CA ASP A 85 -6.78 2.49 12.55
C ASP A 85 -5.81 1.36 12.21
N HIS A 86 -5.10 1.51 11.10
CA HIS A 86 -4.03 0.59 10.71
C HIS A 86 -2.78 1.42 10.40
N GLU A 87 -1.63 0.81 10.65
CA GLU A 87 -0.37 1.30 10.17
C GLU A 87 -0.18 0.76 8.76
N ILE A 88 0.00 1.66 7.80
CA ILE A 88 0.21 1.32 6.41
C ILE A 88 1.65 1.66 6.05
N THR A 89 2.32 0.71 5.42
CA THR A 89 3.61 0.95 4.77
C THR A 89 3.46 0.64 3.30
N ILE A 90 3.75 1.60 2.44
CA ILE A 90 3.77 1.43 0.99
C ILE A 90 5.22 1.54 0.54
N VAL A 91 5.70 0.51 -0.16
CA VAL A 91 7.06 0.42 -0.68
C VAL A 91 6.99 0.32 -2.20
N ASP A 92 7.72 1.19 -2.90
CA ASP A 92 7.91 1.07 -4.34
C ASP A 92 8.94 -0.03 -4.62
N ARG A 93 8.53 -1.04 -5.41
CA ARG A 93 9.37 -2.17 -5.82
C ARG A 93 10.03 -1.93 -7.19
N THR A 94 9.73 -0.83 -7.88
CA THR A 94 10.31 -0.54 -9.21
C THR A 94 11.73 0.01 -9.16
N GLU A 95 12.17 0.50 -8.01
CA GLU A 95 13.58 0.87 -7.78
C GLU A 95 14.44 -0.33 -7.36
N GLU A 96 13.85 -1.52 -7.16
CA GLU A 96 14.62 -2.76 -7.11
C GLU A 96 15.08 -3.04 -8.55
N THR A 97 16.26 -2.49 -8.88
CA THR A 97 17.03 -2.95 -10.03
C THR A 97 16.94 -4.47 -10.02
N PRO A 98 16.38 -5.13 -11.05
CA PRO A 98 16.35 -6.57 -11.07
C PRO A 98 17.80 -7.01 -10.93
N SER A 99 18.12 -7.67 -9.82
CA SER A 99 19.45 -8.23 -9.62
C SER A 99 19.76 -9.03 -10.88
N PRO A 100 20.88 -8.78 -11.60
CA PRO A 100 21.17 -9.45 -12.87
C PRO A 100 21.33 -10.98 -12.77
N ALA A 101 21.06 -11.57 -11.60
CA ALA A 101 21.04 -13.01 -11.37
C ALA A 101 19.78 -13.73 -11.92
N GLU A 102 18.64 -13.07 -12.12
CA GLU A 102 17.40 -13.75 -12.57
C GLU A 102 17.31 -13.97 -14.09
N PHE A 103 18.10 -13.24 -14.90
CA PHE A 103 18.06 -13.37 -16.36
C PHE A 103 18.82 -14.58 -16.93
N ALA A 104 19.50 -15.38 -16.11
CA ALA A 104 20.35 -16.48 -16.57
C ALA A 104 19.64 -17.86 -16.71
N ALA A 105 18.34 -17.99 -16.42
CA ALA A 105 17.67 -19.29 -16.38
C ALA A 105 16.85 -19.66 -17.64
N GLY A 106 16.94 -18.88 -18.73
CA GLY A 106 16.01 -19.00 -19.87
C GLY A 106 16.61 -19.29 -21.25
N ALA A 107 17.90 -19.61 -21.39
CA ALA A 107 18.51 -19.90 -22.69
C ALA A 107 19.02 -21.35 -22.74
N GLY A 108 18.12 -22.28 -23.02
CA GLY A 108 18.48 -23.66 -23.27
C GLY A 108 17.28 -24.51 -23.63
N ARG A 109 16.84 -24.42 -24.89
CA ARG A 109 16.49 -25.56 -25.77
C ARG A 109 16.41 -25.11 -27.23
#